data_AF-A0A8S4GRW0-F1
#
_entry.id   AF-A0A8S4GRW0-F1
#
_cell.length_a   1.000
_cell.length_b   1.000
_cell.length_c   1.000
_cell.angle_alpha   90.00
_cell.angle_beta   90.00
_cell.angle_gamma   90.00
#
_symmetry.space_group_name_H-M   'P 1'
#
loop_
_entity.id
_entity.type
_entity.pdbx_description
1 polymer ?
#
loop_
_entity_poly.entity_id
_entity_poly.type
_entity_poly.pdbx_seq_one_letter_code
_entity_poly.pdbx_strand_id
1 'polypeptide(L)'
;MAPAWRLWLAAVALMAFPGMSSIVAADAASNPEVVCGSVIKLESDAHKGFRLVTQDVAYGGGSGQMSVTTNPESDEDGYWVVRGAPGCRWWCP
;
A
#
# COMPACT_ATOMS: atom_id res chain seq x y z
N MET A 1 47.73 -37.74 1.06
CA MET A 1 47.10 -38.04 -0.24
C MET A 1 45.69 -38.53 0.03
N ALA A 2 44.66 -37.67 -0.16
CA ALA A 2 43.28 -38.09 0.03
C ALA A 2 42.85 -38.98 -1.16
N PRO A 3 42.19 -40.12 -0.92
CA PRO A 3 41.78 -41.00 -2.00
C PRO A 3 40.68 -40.34 -2.85
N ALA A 4 40.75 -40.54 -4.16
CA ALA A 4 39.93 -39.84 -5.17
C ALA A 4 38.41 -39.91 -4.92
N TRP A 5 37.92 -40.94 -4.23
CA TRP A 5 36.50 -41.07 -3.86
C TRP A 5 36.02 -40.00 -2.87
N ARG A 6 36.92 -39.45 -2.05
CA ARG A 6 36.59 -38.36 -1.12
C ARG A 6 36.36 -37.03 -1.85
N LEU A 7 37.06 -36.82 -2.96
CA LEU A 7 36.84 -35.65 -3.82
C LEU A 7 35.54 -35.79 -4.61
N TRP A 8 35.21 -37.01 -5.05
CA TRP A 8 33.93 -37.31 -5.69
C TRP A 8 32.73 -37.09 -4.76
N LEU A 9 32.79 -37.57 -3.51
CA LEU A 9 31.70 -37.35 -2.55
C LEU A 9 31.54 -35.87 -2.17
N ALA A 10 32.65 -35.14 -2.02
CA ALA A 10 32.61 -33.70 -1.76
C ALA A 10 32.01 -32.91 -2.94
N ALA A 11 32.29 -33.31 -4.19
CA ALA A 11 31.72 -32.72 -5.38
C ALA A 11 30.21 -33.00 -5.52
N VAL A 12 29.76 -34.21 -5.17
CA VAL A 12 28.32 -34.56 -5.14
C VAL A 12 27.57 -33.80 -4.05
N ALA A 13 28.19 -33.59 -2.88
CA ALA A 13 27.59 -32.82 -1.78
C ALA A 13 27.42 -31.32 -2.11
N LEU A 14 28.30 -30.75 -2.95
CA LEU A 14 28.19 -29.36 -3.43
C LEU A 14 27.08 -29.15 -4.47
N MET A 15 26.64 -30.21 -5.17
CA MET A 15 25.51 -30.13 -6.11
C MET A 15 24.14 -30.36 -5.45
N ALA A 16 24.10 -30.73 -4.16
CA ALA A 16 22.87 -31.09 -3.44
C ALA A 16 22.29 -29.95 -2.56
N PHE A 17 22.62 -28.69 -2.85
CA PHE A 17 21.97 -27.54 -2.21
C PHE A 17 21.13 -26.74 -3.21
N PRO A 18 19.92 -27.21 -3.59
CA PRO A 18 18.88 -26.30 -4.01
C PRO A 18 18.29 -25.70 -2.72
N GLY A 19 19.03 -24.77 -2.10
CA GLY A 19 18.44 -23.81 -1.16
C GLY A 19 17.64 -22.79 -1.94
N MET A 20 16.67 -23.26 -2.74
CA MET A 20 15.77 -22.39 -3.48
C MET A 20 14.71 -21.92 -2.46
N SER A 21 15.05 -20.90 -1.67
CA SER A 21 14.05 -20.13 -0.95
C SER A 21 13.10 -19.55 -1.99
N SER A 22 11.96 -20.19 -2.17
CA SER A 22 10.89 -19.67 -3.00
C SER A 22 10.38 -18.40 -2.32
N ILE A 23 10.69 -17.25 -2.92
CA ILE A 23 10.00 -16.01 -2.58
C ILE A 23 8.59 -16.19 -3.11
N VAL A 24 7.63 -16.45 -2.22
CA VAL A 24 6.21 -16.39 -2.59
C VAL A 24 5.92 -14.92 -2.92
N ALA A 25 5.75 -14.63 -4.22
CA ALA A 25 5.17 -13.36 -4.63
C ALA A 25 3.71 -13.37 -4.18
N ALA A 26 3.36 -12.52 -3.22
CA ALA A 26 1.97 -12.29 -2.88
C ALA A 26 1.27 -11.73 -4.13
N ASP A 27 0.23 -12.43 -4.58
CA ASP A 27 -0.58 -12.01 -5.72
C ASP A 27 -1.29 -10.70 -5.35
N ALA A 28 -0.84 -9.61 -5.95
CA ALA A 28 -1.38 -8.26 -5.74
C ALA A 28 -2.63 -8.01 -6.59
N ALA A 29 -3.28 -9.06 -7.14
CA ALA A 29 -4.52 -8.93 -7.92
C ALA A 29 -5.79 -9.06 -7.07
N SER A 30 -5.72 -8.75 -5.77
CA SER A 30 -6.93 -8.45 -5.00
C SER A 30 -7.14 -6.95 -5.03
N ASN A 31 -8.23 -6.48 -5.65
CA ASN A 31 -8.70 -5.12 -5.41
C ASN A 31 -9.13 -5.09 -3.93
N PRO A 32 -8.37 -4.46 -3.02
CA PRO A 32 -8.65 -4.58 -1.60
C PRO A 32 -10.01 -3.95 -1.32
N GLU A 33 -10.87 -4.69 -0.63
CA GLU A 33 -12.14 -4.15 -0.18
C GLU A 33 -11.87 -3.03 0.83
N VAL A 34 -12.48 -1.86 0.60
CA VAL A 34 -12.33 -0.69 1.46
C VAL A 34 -13.32 -0.81 2.62
N VAL A 35 -12.81 -0.89 3.84
CA VAL A 35 -13.62 -1.01 5.07
C VAL A 35 -13.43 0.21 5.97
N CYS A 36 -14.31 0.35 6.98
CA CYS A 36 -14.10 1.36 8.01
C CYS A 36 -12.76 1.11 8.73
N GLY A 37 -11.91 2.12 8.80
CA GLY A 37 -10.54 2.03 9.31
C GLY A 37 -9.47 1.97 8.22
N SER A 38 -9.84 1.72 6.95
CA SER A 38 -8.92 1.80 5.83
C SER A 38 -8.40 3.23 5.64
N VAL A 39 -7.12 3.34 5.27
CA VAL A 39 -6.49 4.59 4.85
C VAL A 39 -6.31 4.54 3.34
N ILE A 40 -6.86 5.54 2.64
CA ILE A 40 -6.92 5.56 1.17
C ILE A 40 -6.39 6.88 0.59
N LYS A 41 -5.99 6.84 -0.67
CA LYS A 41 -5.75 8.02 -1.51
C LYS A 41 -6.78 8.06 -2.63
N LEU A 42 -7.46 9.18 -2.78
CA LEU A 42 -8.54 9.37 -3.75
C LEU A 42 -8.01 10.13 -4.96
N GLU A 43 -8.15 9.55 -6.15
CA GLU A 43 -7.83 10.19 -7.43
C GLU A 43 -9.11 10.56 -8.18
N SER A 44 -9.13 11.71 -8.85
CA SER A 44 -10.28 12.17 -9.62
C SER A 44 -10.38 11.43 -10.96
N ASP A 45 -11.56 10.86 -11.25
CA ASP A 45 -11.83 10.25 -12.56
C ASP A 45 -11.83 11.27 -13.70
N ALA A 46 -12.27 12.51 -13.43
CA ALA A 46 -12.34 13.58 -14.43
C ALA A 46 -10.96 14.16 -14.77
N HIS A 47 -10.05 14.17 -13.79
CA HIS A 47 -8.71 14.73 -13.92
C HIS A 47 -7.68 13.70 -13.46
N LYS A 48 -7.21 12.87 -14.39
CA LYS A 48 -6.24 11.80 -14.11
C LYS A 48 -4.99 12.35 -13.43
N GLY A 49 -4.54 11.65 -12.39
CA GLY A 49 -3.40 12.03 -11.58
C GLY A 49 -3.69 13.11 -10.52
N PHE A 50 -4.84 13.78 -10.54
CA PHE A 50 -5.20 14.75 -9.49
C PHE A 50 -5.77 14.02 -8.28
N ARG A 51 -5.16 14.22 -7.12
CA ARG A 51 -5.56 13.56 -5.86
C ARG A 51 -6.17 14.54 -4.89
N LEU A 52 -7.09 14.06 -4.07
CA LEU A 52 -7.75 14.86 -3.05
C LEU A 52 -6.79 15.15 -1.89
N VAL A 53 -6.54 16.42 -1.61
CA VAL A 53 -5.52 16.89 -0.65
C VAL A 53 -6.13 17.96 0.26
N THR A 54 -5.69 17.97 1.52
CA THR A 54 -5.94 19.07 2.46
C THR A 54 -4.77 20.03 2.40
N GLN A 55 -5.03 21.33 2.48
CA GLN A 55 -3.98 22.37 2.48
C GLN A 55 -4.19 23.35 3.62
N ASP A 56 -3.11 23.97 4.10
CA ASP A 56 -3.12 24.96 5.20
C ASP A 56 -3.57 26.35 4.73
N VAL A 57 -4.65 26.39 3.95
CA VAL A 57 -5.28 27.61 3.45
C VAL A 57 -6.77 27.49 3.73
N ALA A 58 -7.32 28.43 4.50
CA ALA A 58 -8.75 28.47 4.77
C ALA A 58 -9.55 29.02 3.58
N TYR A 59 -10.83 28.70 3.51
CA TYR A 59 -11.72 29.36 2.55
C TYR A 59 -11.82 30.86 2.86
N GLY A 60 -11.57 31.70 1.84
CA GLY A 60 -11.58 33.17 1.97
C GLY A 60 -12.96 33.80 2.24
N GLY A 61 -14.03 32.99 2.27
CA GLY A 61 -15.38 33.39 2.65
C GLY A 61 -16.21 32.18 3.10
N GLY A 62 -17.31 32.40 3.81
CA GLY A 62 -18.15 31.32 4.34
C GLY A 62 -17.64 30.76 5.67
N SER A 63 -17.34 29.47 5.73
CA SER A 63 -17.07 28.75 6.99
C SER A 63 -15.74 29.09 7.66
N GLY A 64 -14.77 29.66 6.93
CA GLY A 64 -13.42 29.94 7.45
C GLY A 64 -12.62 28.70 7.84
N GLN A 65 -13.10 27.51 7.48
CA GLN A 65 -12.40 26.24 7.73
C GLN A 65 -11.32 26.00 6.69
N MET A 66 -10.41 25.05 6.98
CA MET A 66 -9.37 24.63 6.04
C MET A 66 -10.00 24.15 4.71
N SER A 67 -9.32 24.44 3.61
CA SER A 67 -9.79 24.05 2.29
C SER A 67 -9.32 22.67 1.87
N VAL A 68 -10.17 22.01 1.09
CA VAL A 68 -9.88 20.72 0.46
C VAL A 68 -9.85 20.95 -1.06
N THR A 69 -8.77 20.53 -1.69
CA THR A 69 -8.53 20.74 -3.14
C THR A 69 -8.03 19.46 -3.79
N THR A 70 -7.90 19.46 -5.13
CA THR A 70 -7.29 18.37 -5.88
C THR A 70 -5.97 18.83 -6.50
N ASN A 71 -4.88 18.10 -6.28
CA ASN A 71 -3.53 18.47 -6.74
C ASN A 71 -2.82 17.26 -7.39
N PRO A 72 -2.12 17.42 -8.53
CA PRO A 72 -1.35 16.35 -9.15
C PRO A 72 -0.01 16.02 -8.46
N GLU A 73 0.56 16.94 -7.66
CA GLU A 73 1.94 16.85 -7.17
C GLU A 73 2.08 16.25 -5.76
N SER A 74 1.01 15.69 -5.21
CA SER A 74 0.98 15.26 -3.81
C SER A 74 1.33 13.78 -3.64
N ASP A 75 2.62 13.50 -3.42
CA ASP A 75 3.07 12.18 -2.98
C ASP A 75 3.00 12.01 -1.45
N GLU A 76 3.21 13.08 -0.69
CA GLU A 76 3.26 13.02 0.79
C GLU A 76 1.89 13.25 1.45
N ASP A 77 1.04 14.08 0.86
CA ASP A 77 -0.27 14.44 1.42
C ASP A 77 -1.44 13.70 0.74
N GLY A 78 -2.66 13.88 1.27
CA GLY A 78 -3.89 13.35 0.68
C GLY A 78 -4.31 11.94 1.15
N TYR A 79 -3.89 11.54 2.35
CA TYR A 79 -4.39 10.33 2.99
C TYR A 79 -5.73 10.60 3.70
N TRP A 80 -6.71 9.74 3.44
CA TRP A 80 -8.05 9.82 4.01
C TRP A 80 -8.37 8.56 4.78
N VAL A 81 -8.87 8.72 6.01
CA VAL A 81 -9.33 7.60 6.84
C VAL A 81 -10.82 7.41 6.61
N VAL A 82 -11.22 6.21 6.19
CA VAL A 82 -12.64 5.86 6.10
C VAL A 82 -13.16 5.61 7.51
N ARG A 83 -14.16 6.39 7.92
CA ARG A 83 -14.83 6.26 9.23
C ARG A 83 -16.26 5.82 9.02
N GLY A 84 -16.80 5.09 9.99
CA GLY A 84 -18.24 4.85 10.07
C GLY A 84 -19.00 6.17 10.23
N ALA A 85 -20.30 6.17 9.90
CA ALA A 85 -21.12 7.35 10.00
C ALA A 85 -21.08 7.93 11.43
N PRO A 86 -20.92 9.26 11.58
CA PRO A 86 -20.87 9.88 12.90
C PRO A 86 -22.17 9.57 13.68
N GLY A 87 -22.02 9.06 14.90
CA GLY A 87 -23.14 8.63 15.75
C GLY A 87 -23.51 7.14 15.62
N CYS A 88 -23.04 6.45 14.59
CA CYS A 88 -23.28 5.01 14.41
C CYS A 88 -22.07 4.21 14.89
N ARG A 89 -22.16 3.71 16.13
CA ARG A 89 -21.07 2.94 16.77
C ARG A 89 -21.00 1.49 16.29
N TRP A 90 -22.11 0.92 15.80
CA TRP A 90 -22.20 -0.51 15.46
C TRP A 90 -23.18 -0.86 14.33
N TRP A 91 -24.23 -0.06 14.11
CA TRP A 91 -25.23 -0.27 13.06
C TRP A 91 -25.95 1.04 12.75
N CYS A 92 -26.17 1.33 11.46
CA CYS A 92 -26.94 2.46 10.95
C CYS A 92 -27.96 1.84 9.97
N PRO A 93 -29.28 1.84 10.30
CA PRO A 93 -30.30 1.33 9.39
C PRO A 93 -30.47 2.19 8.14
#